data_AF-K0F4K8-F1
#
_entry.id   AF-K0F4K8-F1
#
_cell.length_a   1.000
_cell.length_b   1.000
_cell.length_c   1.000
_cell.angle_alpha   90.00
_cell.angle_beta   90.00
_cell.angle_gamma   90.00
#
_symmetry.space_group_name_H-M   'P 1'
#
loop_
_entity.id
_entity.type
_entity.pdbx_description
1 polymer ?
#
loop_
_entity_poly.entity_id
_entity_poly.type
_entity_poly.pdbx_seq_one_letter_code
_entity_poly.pdbx_strand_id
1 'polypeptide(L)'
;MTVENDPQDNPPSGRWQATIDTFVAGFGAHLGEEVTVVKSNQFDEGFSCLLRGPAPSGPLQVAWEGVLGMAYEDGKPDISVSLFLYSRGRRVRLDDQSGSYLEIVYEGPLDGSGSWRDLGWFEDGFGEFEAYDQYGD
;
A
#
# COMPACT_ATOMS: atom_id res chain seq x y z
N MET A 1 2.04 -32.92 -29.31
CA MET A 1 1.41 -31.58 -29.29
C MET A 1 2.31 -30.75 -28.39
N THR A 2 3.19 -29.96 -29.00
CA THR A 2 4.17 -29.13 -28.29
C THR A 2 3.43 -27.99 -27.61
N VAL A 3 3.48 -27.95 -26.29
CA VAL A 3 3.03 -26.80 -25.49
C VAL A 3 4.03 -25.69 -25.75
N GLU A 4 3.61 -24.67 -26.48
CA GLU A 4 4.35 -23.42 -26.59
C GLU A 4 4.41 -22.81 -25.19
N ASN A 5 5.62 -22.80 -24.61
CA ASN A 5 5.91 -22.01 -23.43
C ASN A 5 5.74 -20.55 -23.83
N ASP A 6 4.57 -19.99 -23.50
CA ASP A 6 4.34 -18.57 -23.53
C ASP A 6 5.45 -17.94 -22.66
N PRO A 7 6.38 -17.18 -23.26
CA PRO A 7 7.39 -16.52 -22.48
C PRO A 7 6.63 -15.59 -21.57
N GLN A 8 6.63 -15.89 -20.26
CA GLN A 8 6.16 -14.97 -19.24
C GLN A 8 6.72 -13.60 -19.58
N ASP A 9 5.85 -12.74 -20.10
CA ASP A 9 6.03 -11.31 -20.17
C ASP A 9 6.21 -10.90 -18.72
N ASN A 10 7.45 -11.00 -18.23
CA ASN A 10 7.85 -10.25 -17.08
C ASN A 10 7.97 -8.83 -17.63
N PRO A 11 7.02 -7.92 -17.34
CA PRO A 11 7.12 -6.55 -17.77
C PRO A 11 8.50 -5.99 -17.48
N PRO A 12 8.99 -5.05 -18.29
CA PRO A 12 10.25 -4.37 -18.01
C PRO A 12 10.19 -3.80 -16.60
N SER A 13 10.97 -4.41 -15.71
CA SER A 13 11.12 -4.02 -14.32
C SER A 13 11.42 -2.52 -14.26
N GLY A 14 10.58 -1.76 -13.56
CA GLY A 14 10.79 -0.33 -13.33
C GLY A 14 9.92 0.62 -14.17
N ARG A 15 9.01 0.12 -15.02
CA ARG A 15 8.01 0.97 -15.71
C ARG A 15 7.31 1.94 -14.76
N TRP A 16 6.96 1.46 -13.56
CA TRP A 16 6.20 2.22 -12.58
C TRP A 16 7.08 2.91 -11.53
N GLN A 17 8.41 2.80 -11.61
CA GLN A 17 9.28 3.27 -10.54
C GLN A 17 9.10 4.78 -10.27
N ALA A 18 9.11 5.61 -11.32
CA ALA A 18 8.92 7.05 -11.16
C ALA A 18 7.54 7.41 -10.58
N THR A 19 6.51 6.64 -10.97
CA THR A 19 5.15 6.79 -10.43
C THR A 19 5.10 6.39 -8.95
N ILE A 20 5.71 5.27 -8.57
CA ILE A 20 5.83 4.82 -7.18
C ILE A 20 6.55 5.88 -6.34
N ASP A 21 7.71 6.35 -6.79
CA ASP A 21 8.50 7.36 -6.07
C ASP A 21 7.69 8.64 -5.84
N THR A 22 6.93 9.06 -6.86
CA THR A 22 6.04 10.22 -6.79
C THR A 22 4.95 10.04 -5.74
N PHE A 23 4.26 8.90 -5.74
CA PHE A 23 3.18 8.63 -4.80
C PHE A 23 3.67 8.43 -3.37
N VAL A 24 4.81 7.76 -3.19
CA VAL A 24 5.41 7.58 -1.86
C VAL A 24 5.81 8.92 -1.27
N ALA A 25 6.44 9.80 -2.06
CA ALA A 25 6.79 11.14 -1.60
C ALA A 25 5.54 11.98 -1.26
N GLY A 26 4.50 11.93 -2.11
CA GLY A 26 3.24 12.62 -1.87
C GLY A 26 2.50 12.09 -0.64
N PHE A 27 2.52 10.78 -0.43
CA PHE A 27 1.89 10.12 0.72
C PHE A 27 2.60 10.46 2.03
N GLY A 28 3.94 10.46 2.02
CA GLY A 28 4.73 10.92 3.17
C GLY A 28 4.46 12.39 3.50
N ALA A 29 4.34 13.25 2.49
CA ALA A 29 3.96 14.64 2.69
C ALA A 29 2.54 14.79 3.27
N HIS A 30 1.58 13.95 2.84
CA HIS A 30 0.21 13.92 3.38
C HIS A 30 0.18 13.51 4.86
N LEU A 31 0.93 12.48 5.23
CA LEU A 31 1.02 12.04 6.63
C LEU A 31 1.91 12.94 7.50
N GLY A 32 2.79 13.74 6.90
CA GLY A 32 3.82 14.48 7.62
C GLY A 32 4.93 13.59 8.18
N GLU A 33 5.14 12.41 7.57
CA GLU A 33 6.08 11.40 8.02
C GLU A 33 6.98 10.90 6.88
N GLU A 34 8.14 10.35 7.24
CA GLU A 34 9.00 9.64 6.27
C GLU A 34 8.37 8.28 5.93
N VAL A 35 8.34 7.95 4.64
CA VAL A 35 7.78 6.68 4.13
C VAL A 35 8.85 5.93 3.36
N THR A 36 9.05 4.67 3.74
CA THR A 36 9.99 3.76 3.07
C THR A 36 9.23 2.68 2.30
N VAL A 37 9.63 2.42 1.05
CA VAL A 37 9.19 1.24 0.30
C VAL A 37 10.03 0.04 0.75
N VAL A 38 9.38 -0.96 1.36
CA VAL A 38 10.02 -2.19 1.83
C VAL A 38 10.15 -3.21 0.69
N LYS A 39 9.08 -3.37 -0.08
CA LYS A 39 9.03 -4.22 -1.28
C LYS A 39 8.08 -3.60 -2.30
N SER A 40 8.35 -3.83 -3.58
CA SER A 40 7.49 -3.42 -4.69
C SER A 40 7.33 -4.57 -5.68
N ASN A 41 6.10 -4.82 -6.10
CA ASN A 41 5.75 -5.69 -7.20
C ASN A 41 5.11 -4.86 -8.30
N GLN A 42 5.63 -4.96 -9.52
CA GLN A 42 5.16 -4.21 -10.69
C GLN A 42 4.59 -5.17 -11.73
N PHE A 43 3.48 -4.79 -12.33
CA PHE A 43 2.75 -5.57 -13.34
C PHE A 43 2.42 -4.68 -14.54
N ASP A 44 1.88 -5.24 -15.62
CA ASP A 44 1.59 -4.46 -16.83
C ASP A 44 0.60 -3.32 -16.60
N GLU A 45 -0.40 -3.55 -15.75
CA GLU A 45 -1.51 -2.62 -15.50
C GLU A 45 -1.51 -2.06 -14.07
N GLY A 46 -0.40 -2.16 -13.34
CA GLY A 46 -0.41 -1.72 -11.95
C GLY A 46 0.87 -2.01 -11.18
N PHE A 47 0.80 -1.70 -9.88
CA PHE A 47 1.83 -2.08 -8.92
C PHE A 47 1.22 -2.26 -7.53
N SER A 48 1.97 -2.94 -6.66
CA SER A 48 1.70 -3.04 -5.23
C SER A 48 3.00 -2.87 -4.47
N CYS A 49 3.02 -1.97 -3.49
CA CYS A 49 4.19 -1.69 -2.65
C CYS A 49 3.83 -1.85 -1.18
N LEU A 50 4.67 -2.55 -0.43
CA LEU A 50 4.63 -2.47 1.03
C LEU A 50 5.39 -1.22 1.45
N LEU A 51 4.68 -0.34 2.14
CA LEU A 51 5.17 0.88 2.74
C LEU A 51 5.35 0.69 4.24
N ARG A 52 6.28 1.45 4.80
CA ARG A 52 6.54 1.49 6.24
C ARG A 52 6.84 2.92 6.67
N GLY A 53 6.23 3.31 7.78
CA GLY A 53 6.49 4.58 8.43
C GLY A 53 7.75 4.56 9.30
N PRO A 54 7.90 5.54 10.20
CA PRO A 54 8.97 5.58 11.18
C PRO A 54 9.00 4.32 12.06
N ALA A 55 10.21 3.94 12.48
CA ALA A 55 10.39 2.80 13.38
C ALA A 55 9.63 2.99 14.71
N PRO A 56 9.07 1.93 15.30
CA PRO A 56 8.33 2.02 16.55
C PRO A 56 9.18 2.64 17.66
N SER A 57 8.62 3.63 18.34
CA SER A 57 9.32 4.34 19.42
C SER A 57 8.44 4.60 20.65
N GLY A 58 9.09 4.90 21.77
CA GLY A 58 8.41 5.16 23.04
C GLY A 58 7.80 3.91 23.71
N PRO A 59 7.08 4.09 24.83
CA PRO A 59 6.57 2.97 25.65
C PRO A 59 5.40 2.21 25.01
N LEU A 60 4.70 2.85 24.07
CA LEU A 60 3.63 2.21 23.29
C LEU A 60 4.14 1.59 22.00
N GLN A 61 5.34 1.97 21.52
CA GLN A 61 5.91 1.45 20.27
C GLN A 61 4.89 1.49 19.13
N VAL A 62 4.30 2.67 18.91
CA VAL A 62 3.34 2.89 17.82
C VAL A 62 4.12 2.96 16.50
N ALA A 63 3.61 2.27 15.49
CA ALA A 63 4.16 2.28 14.13
C ALA A 63 3.04 1.97 13.13
N TRP A 64 3.35 2.08 11.84
CA TRP A 64 2.43 1.68 10.78
C TRP A 64 3.16 1.08 9.57
N GLU A 65 2.44 0.21 8.89
CA GLU A 65 2.77 -0.30 7.56
C GLU A 65 1.54 -0.12 6.67
N GLY A 66 1.71 -0.18 5.36
CA GLY A 66 0.56 -0.11 4.47
C GLY A 66 0.86 -0.69 3.10
N VAL A 67 -0.17 -1.09 2.38
CA VAL A 67 -0.05 -1.54 1.00
C VAL A 67 -0.52 -0.41 0.10
N LEU A 68 0.42 0.19 -0.63
CA LEU A 68 0.12 1.10 -1.73
C LEU A 68 -0.18 0.28 -2.98
N GLY A 69 -1.40 0.38 -3.47
CA GLY A 69 -1.85 -0.27 -4.71
C GLY A 69 -2.11 0.75 -5.81
N MET A 70 -1.89 0.33 -7.04
CA MET A 70 -2.48 0.97 -8.23
C MET A 70 -2.96 -0.10 -9.19
N ALA A 71 -4.20 0.05 -9.64
CA ALA A 71 -4.80 -0.75 -10.71
C ALA A 71 -5.60 0.16 -11.65
N TYR A 72 -5.91 -0.31 -12.85
CA TYR A 72 -6.86 0.38 -13.72
C TYR A 72 -8.27 -0.16 -13.51
N GLU A 73 -9.21 0.73 -13.15
CA GLU A 73 -10.65 0.46 -13.10
C GLU A 73 -11.36 1.35 -14.13
N ASP A 74 -12.16 0.75 -15.01
CA ASP A 74 -12.89 1.46 -16.08
C ASP A 74 -12.01 2.44 -16.90
N GLY A 75 -10.75 2.03 -17.15
CA GLY A 75 -9.76 2.81 -17.91
C GLY A 75 -9.15 3.99 -17.15
N LYS A 76 -9.39 4.11 -15.84
CA LYS A 76 -8.79 5.12 -14.98
C LYS A 76 -7.93 4.45 -13.91
N PRO A 77 -6.80 5.05 -13.52
CA PRO A 77 -6.03 4.53 -12.41
C PRO A 77 -6.81 4.76 -11.11
N ASP A 78 -6.97 3.69 -10.33
CA ASP A 78 -7.35 3.75 -8.92
C ASP A 78 -6.11 3.50 -8.07
N ILE A 79 -5.89 4.38 -7.09
CA ILE A 79 -4.67 4.40 -6.27
C ILE A 79 -5.08 4.60 -4.83
N SER A 80 -4.66 3.67 -3.98
CA SER A 80 -4.95 3.74 -2.56
C SER A 80 -3.85 3.12 -1.71
N VAL A 81 -3.88 3.47 -0.42
CA VAL A 81 -3.09 2.84 0.63
C VAL A 81 -4.03 2.26 1.67
N SER A 82 -3.98 0.94 1.83
CA SER A 82 -4.57 0.26 2.98
C SER A 82 -3.54 0.22 4.10
N LEU A 83 -3.75 1.03 5.14
CA LEU A 83 -2.80 1.29 6.22
C LEU A 83 -3.17 0.51 7.49
N PHE A 84 -2.16 -0.09 8.11
CA PHE A 84 -2.25 -0.87 9.33
C PHE A 84 -1.49 -0.17 10.44
N LEU A 85 -2.16 0.10 11.56
CA LEU A 85 -1.55 0.65 12.76
C LEU A 85 -1.10 -0.47 13.68
N TYR A 86 0.03 -0.29 14.34
CA TYR A 86 0.59 -1.24 15.29
C TYR A 86 0.88 -0.56 16.62
N SER A 87 0.78 -1.33 17.70
CA SER A 87 1.28 -0.96 19.03
C SER A 87 1.99 -2.16 19.62
N ARG A 88 3.26 -1.98 20.03
CA ARG A 88 4.13 -3.07 20.51
C ARG A 88 4.21 -4.25 19.54
N GLY A 89 4.28 -3.94 18.25
CA GLY A 89 4.38 -4.93 17.16
C GLY A 89 3.10 -5.70 16.84
N ARG A 90 1.96 -5.39 17.46
CA ARG A 90 0.66 -6.01 17.17
C ARG A 90 -0.25 -5.04 16.43
N ARG A 91 -0.93 -5.52 15.39
CA ARG A 91 -1.91 -4.73 14.63
C ARG A 91 -3.08 -4.32 15.53
N VAL A 92 -3.44 -3.03 15.47
CA VAL A 92 -4.63 -2.45 16.09
C VAL A 92 -5.82 -2.68 15.17
N ARG A 93 -6.98 -3.02 15.76
CA ARG A 93 -8.21 -3.32 15.04
C ARG A 93 -9.40 -2.62 15.70
N LEU A 94 -10.48 -2.46 14.95
CA LEU A 94 -11.80 -2.11 15.51
C LEU A 94 -12.33 -3.27 16.36
N ASP A 95 -13.03 -2.95 17.46
CA ASP A 95 -13.41 -3.90 18.51
C ASP A 95 -14.29 -5.07 18.01
N ASP A 96 -15.04 -4.87 16.94
CA ASP A 96 -16.04 -5.80 16.39
C ASP A 96 -15.60 -6.48 15.09
N GLN A 97 -14.34 -6.35 14.69
CA GLN A 97 -13.82 -6.84 13.41
C GLN A 97 -12.60 -7.74 13.58
N SER A 98 -12.54 -8.83 12.80
CA SER A 98 -11.38 -9.75 12.79
C SER A 98 -10.14 -9.09 12.23
N GLY A 99 -10.31 -8.12 11.33
CA GLY A 99 -9.27 -7.27 10.76
C GLY A 99 -9.87 -5.94 10.31
N SER A 100 -9.10 -4.86 10.44
CA SER A 100 -9.50 -3.55 9.96
C SER A 100 -8.27 -2.75 9.49
N TYR A 101 -8.47 -1.82 8.57
CA TYR A 101 -7.42 -0.95 8.04
C TYR A 101 -7.96 0.45 7.80
N LEU A 102 -7.06 1.42 7.75
CA LEU A 102 -7.36 2.77 7.31
C LEU A 102 -7.17 2.84 5.80
N GLU A 103 -8.17 3.31 5.08
CA GLU A 103 -8.07 3.49 3.63
C GLU A 103 -7.80 4.96 3.31
N ILE A 104 -6.76 5.20 2.53
CA ILE A 104 -6.38 6.54 2.06
C ILE A 104 -6.24 6.47 0.54
N VAL A 105 -7.02 7.27 -0.17
CA VAL A 105 -7.07 7.25 -1.64
C VAL A 105 -6.37 8.47 -2.23
N TYR A 106 -5.83 8.32 -3.43
CA TYR A 106 -5.29 9.44 -4.20
C TYR A 106 -6.26 9.84 -5.32
N GLU A 107 -6.59 11.13 -5.37
CA GLU A 107 -7.42 11.72 -6.41
C GLU A 107 -6.58 12.66 -7.28
N GLY A 108 -6.35 12.29 -8.54
CA GLY A 108 -5.69 13.14 -9.52
C GLY A 108 -4.93 12.39 -10.61
N PRO A 109 -4.09 13.09 -11.39
CA PRO A 109 -3.29 12.47 -12.45
C PRO A 109 -2.11 11.65 -11.89
N LEU A 110 -1.55 10.74 -12.70
CA LEU A 110 -0.41 9.88 -12.33
C LEU A 110 0.93 10.62 -12.13
N ASP A 111 0.96 11.93 -12.36
CA ASP A 111 2.14 12.77 -12.18
C ASP A 111 2.32 13.29 -10.74
N GLY A 112 1.43 12.89 -9.82
CA GLY A 112 1.48 13.29 -8.41
C GLY A 112 0.90 14.67 -8.10
N SER A 113 0.30 15.36 -9.08
CA SER A 113 -0.28 16.70 -8.90
C SER A 113 -1.65 16.72 -8.21
N GLY A 114 -2.19 15.54 -7.88
CA GLY A 114 -3.44 15.34 -7.15
C GLY A 114 -3.30 15.44 -5.64
N SER A 115 -4.25 14.85 -4.92
CA SER A 115 -4.32 14.91 -3.46
C SER A 115 -4.71 13.57 -2.85
N TRP A 116 -4.13 13.28 -1.68
CA TRP A 116 -4.53 12.17 -0.83
C TRP A 116 -5.74 12.55 0.03
N ARG A 117 -6.64 11.59 0.26
CA ARG A 117 -7.85 11.78 1.07
C ARG A 117 -8.09 10.55 1.94
N ASP A 118 -8.27 10.80 3.23
CA ASP A 118 -8.58 9.73 4.19
C ASP A 118 -10.05 9.33 4.07
N LEU A 119 -10.31 8.04 3.84
CA LEU A 119 -11.66 7.47 3.84
C LEU A 119 -12.07 6.94 5.21
N GLY A 120 -11.10 6.75 6.11
CA GLY A 120 -11.33 6.21 7.45
C GLY A 120 -11.17 4.70 7.50
N TRP A 121 -11.81 4.06 8.48
CA TRP A 121 -11.64 2.63 8.74
C TRP A 121 -12.55 1.77 7.87
N PHE A 122 -11.98 0.68 7.38
CA PHE A 122 -12.66 -0.39 6.66
C PHE A 122 -12.40 -1.73 7.34
N GLU A 123 -13.38 -2.62 7.20
CA GLU A 123 -13.26 -4.01 7.64
C GLU A 123 -12.48 -4.82 6.59
N ASP A 124 -11.53 -5.64 7.05
CA ASP A 124 -10.88 -6.65 6.23
C ASP A 124 -11.74 -7.93 6.20
N GLY A 125 -12.90 -7.82 5.55
CA GLY A 125 -13.91 -8.88 5.55
C GLY A 125 -13.51 -10.15 4.78
N PHE A 126 -12.46 -10.07 3.95
CA PHE A 126 -11.95 -11.19 3.16
C PHE A 126 -10.67 -11.80 3.75
N GLY A 127 -10.13 -11.22 4.82
CA GLY A 127 -8.85 -11.65 5.39
C GLY A 127 -7.67 -11.42 4.45
N GLU A 128 -7.78 -10.44 3.54
CA GLU A 128 -6.74 -10.12 2.56
C GLU A 128 -5.43 -9.73 3.27
N PHE A 129 -5.55 -9.12 4.45
CA PHE A 129 -4.44 -8.57 5.20
C PHE A 129 -4.12 -9.36 6.48
N GLU A 130 -4.59 -10.61 6.61
CA GLU A 130 -4.25 -11.49 7.75
C GLU A 130 -2.73 -11.67 7.92
N ALA A 131 -1.98 -11.62 6.81
CA ALA A 131 -0.53 -11.71 6.83
C ALA A 131 0.17 -10.52 7.52
N TYR A 132 -0.51 -9.39 7.71
CA TYR A 132 0.05 -8.16 8.28
C TYR A 132 -0.28 -7.99 9.77
N ASP A 133 -0.39 -9.09 10.51
CA ASP A 133 -0.79 -9.09 11.92
C ASP A 133 0.31 -8.67 12.90
N GLN A 134 1.58 -8.80 12.48
CA GLN A 134 2.72 -8.30 13.22
C GLN A 134 3.50 -7.31 12.37
N TYR A 135 4.04 -6.31 13.04
CA TYR A 135 4.85 -5.30 12.38
C TYR A 135 6.13 -5.93 11.82
N GLY A 136 6.34 -5.78 10.52
CA GLY A 136 7.58 -6.21 9.86
C GLY A 136 7.64 -7.66 9.39
N ASP A 137 6.51 -8.38 9.41
CA ASP A 137 6.35 -9.68 8.75
C ASP A 137 6.34 -9.56 7.21
#